data_AF-F8PEJ1-F1
#
_entry.id   AF-F8PEJ1-F1
#
_cell.length_a   1.000
_cell.length_b   1.000
_cell.length_c   1.000
_cell.angle_alpha   90.00
_cell.angle_beta   90.00
_cell.angle_gamma   90.00
#
_symmetry.space_group_name_H-M   'P 1'
#
loop_
_entity.id
_entity.type
_entity.pdbx_description
1 polymer ?
#
loop_
_entity_poly.entity_id
_entity_poly.type
_entity_poly.pdbx_seq_one_letter_code
_entity_poly.pdbx_strand_id
1 'polypeptide(L)'
;MSYEEIYQVTTVKDAFILGRLLSHELTTLSNLPDVLRIYQDIRLPVATQISQRAASTGYMYDFVAPGYYDGKDRSEEEEGLARLKDAINENWDWLAQEGSLSEWTEAERRLKELASQP
;
A
#
# COMPACT_ATOMS: atom_id res chain seq x y z
N MET A 1 -7.82 -6.57 -12.35
CA MET A 1 -8.26 -5.62 -11.32
C MET A 1 -8.04 -4.23 -11.89
N SER A 2 -9.09 -3.42 -12.06
CA SER A 2 -8.95 -2.06 -12.59
C SER A 2 -8.32 -1.12 -11.55
N TYR A 3 -7.73 -0.01 -11.98
CA TYR A 3 -7.17 1.00 -11.06
C TYR A 3 -8.19 1.50 -10.03
N GLU A 4 -9.48 1.55 -10.39
CA GLU A 4 -10.57 1.92 -9.49
C GLU A 4 -10.78 0.90 -8.37
N GLU A 5 -10.65 -0.40 -8.66
CA GLU A 5 -10.80 -1.46 -7.65
C GLU A 5 -9.67 -1.41 -6.62
N ILE A 6 -8.44 -1.08 -7.03
CA ILE A 6 -7.29 -0.94 -6.12
C ILE A 6 -7.41 0.33 -5.26
N TYR A 7 -7.80 1.46 -5.85
CA TYR A 7 -7.99 2.71 -5.11
C TYR A 7 -9.13 2.62 -4.08
N GLN A 8 -10.23 1.95 -4.41
CA GLN A 8 -11.33 1.72 -3.47
C GLN A 8 -10.89 0.88 -2.26
N VAL A 9 -10.02 -0.11 -2.44
CA VAL A 9 -9.55 -0.93 -1.33
C VAL A 9 -8.72 -0.11 -0.34
N THR A 10 -7.88 0.82 -0.81
CA THR A 10 -7.01 1.61 0.09
C THR A 10 -7.78 2.58 0.97
N THR A 11 -8.70 3.34 0.38
CA THR A 11 -9.47 4.38 1.08
C THR A 11 -10.42 3.77 2.10
N VAL A 12 -11.00 2.60 1.80
CA VAL A 12 -11.80 1.84 2.77
C VAL A 12 -10.95 1.35 3.94
N LYS A 13 -9.72 0.87 3.68
CA LYS A 13 -8.79 0.48 4.75
C LYS A 13 -8.38 1.69 5.61
N ASP A 14 -8.08 2.83 5.00
CA ASP A 14 -7.76 4.08 5.71
C ASP A 14 -8.91 4.50 6.63
N ALA A 15 -10.14 4.53 6.10
CA ALA A 15 -11.33 4.85 6.86
C ALA A 15 -11.59 3.87 8.01
N PHE A 16 -11.34 2.57 7.80
CA PHE A 16 -11.46 1.55 8.83
C PHE A 16 -10.49 1.79 10.00
N ILE A 17 -9.20 2.00 9.72
CA ILE A 17 -8.19 2.22 10.75
C ILE A 17 -8.43 3.55 11.46
N LEU A 18 -8.59 4.64 10.71
CA LEU A 18 -8.78 5.96 11.28
C LEU A 18 -10.09 6.06 12.07
N GLY A 19 -11.18 5.51 11.55
CA GLY A 19 -12.47 5.48 12.24
C GLY A 19 -12.38 4.75 13.59
N ARG A 20 -11.69 3.61 13.63
CA ARG A 20 -11.47 2.88 14.89
C ARG A 20 -10.57 3.64 15.86
N LEU A 21 -9.48 4.24 15.41
CA LEU A 21 -8.62 5.07 16.26
C LEU A 21 -9.39 6.26 16.86
N LEU A 22 -10.17 6.99 16.06
CA LEU A 22 -10.93 8.17 16.50
C LEU A 22 -12.10 7.82 17.43
N SER A 23 -12.65 6.62 17.34
CA SER A 23 -13.76 6.14 18.18
C SER A 23 -13.32 5.34 19.40
N HIS A 24 -12.02 5.06 19.54
CA HIS A 24 -11.49 4.29 20.66
C HIS A 24 -11.60 5.09 21.97
N GLU A 25 -11.99 4.43 23.06
CA GLU A 25 -12.19 5.06 24.38
C GLU A 25 -10.93 5.74 24.95
N LEU A 26 -9.75 5.26 24.54
CA LEU A 26 -8.45 5.82 24.93
C LEU A 26 -8.04 7.05 24.10
N THR A 27 -8.79 7.38 23.05
CA THR A 27 -8.53 8.56 22.22
C THR A 27 -9.22 9.76 22.82
N THR A 28 -8.43 10.79 23.09
CA THR A 28 -8.88 12.06 23.69
C THR A 28 -8.35 13.23 22.88
N LEU A 29 -8.86 14.44 23.12
CA LEU A 29 -8.35 15.62 22.41
C LEU A 29 -6.87 15.90 22.70
N SER A 30 -6.37 15.55 23.90
CA SER A 30 -4.99 15.82 24.29
C SER A 30 -3.98 14.90 23.62
N ASN A 31 -4.35 13.63 23.35
CA ASN A 31 -3.47 12.67 22.68
C ASN A 31 -3.74 12.50 21.18
N LEU A 32 -4.76 13.20 20.64
CA LEU A 32 -5.13 13.12 19.23
C LEU A 32 -3.94 13.29 18.25
N PRO A 33 -2.98 14.21 18.46
CA PRO A 33 -1.81 14.32 17.57
C PRO A 33 -0.98 13.02 17.50
N ASP A 34 -0.80 12.34 18.62
CA ASP A 34 -0.07 11.07 18.68
C ASP A 34 -0.88 9.92 18.09
N VAL A 35 -2.20 9.91 18.29
CA VAL A 35 -3.12 8.96 17.65
C VAL A 35 -3.07 9.08 16.13
N LEU A 36 -3.08 10.30 15.59
CA LEU A 36 -2.94 10.55 14.16
C LEU A 36 -1.56 10.16 13.63
N ARG A 37 -0.52 10.26 14.46
CA ARG A 37 0.82 9.76 14.12
C ARG A 37 0.86 8.23 14.04
N ILE A 38 0.17 7.51 14.94
CA ILE A 38 0.02 6.05 14.84
C ILE A 38 -0.65 5.67 13.50
N TYR A 39 -1.74 6.36 13.13
CA TYR A 39 -2.38 6.17 11.83
C TYR A 39 -1.40 6.40 10.66
N GLN A 40 -0.71 7.54 10.67
CA GLN A 40 0.23 7.90 9.61
C GLN A 40 1.35 6.87 9.47
N ASP A 41 1.97 6.46 10.57
CA ASP A 41 3.09 5.51 10.56
C ASP A 41 2.70 4.14 9.99
N ILE A 42 1.44 3.73 10.18
CA ILE A 42 0.91 2.45 9.67
C ILE A 42 0.53 2.58 8.20
N ARG A 43 -0.12 3.67 7.81
CA ARG A 43 -0.78 3.78 6.49
C ARG A 43 0.08 4.45 5.42
N LEU A 44 0.98 5.36 5.80
CA LEU A 44 1.86 6.05 4.86
C LEU A 44 2.80 5.09 4.10
N PRO A 45 3.44 4.08 4.72
CA PRO A 45 4.28 3.13 3.99
C PRO A 45 3.50 2.37 2.92
N VAL A 46 2.28 1.94 3.25
CA VAL A 46 1.39 1.22 2.33
C VAL A 46 0.99 2.11 1.15
N ALA A 47 0.52 3.34 1.42
CA ALA A 47 0.15 4.30 0.39
C ALA A 47 1.35 4.65 -0.53
N THR A 48 2.54 4.78 0.04
CA THR A 48 3.77 5.05 -0.71
C THR A 48 4.13 3.88 -1.62
N GLN A 49 4.09 2.65 -1.09
CA GLN A 49 4.36 1.45 -1.88
C GLN A 49 3.38 1.29 -3.05
N ILE A 50 2.09 1.59 -2.82
CA ILE A 50 1.06 1.58 -3.86
C ILE A 50 1.39 2.56 -4.98
N SER A 51 1.70 3.80 -4.61
CA SER A 51 2.03 4.83 -5.59
C SER A 51 3.25 4.44 -6.44
N GLN A 52 4.31 3.94 -5.81
CA GLN A 52 5.53 3.50 -6.49
C GLN A 52 5.25 2.34 -7.45
N ARG A 53 4.50 1.33 -7.01
CA ARG A 53 4.18 0.16 -7.83
C ARG A 53 3.22 0.48 -8.96
N ALA A 54 2.25 1.36 -8.75
CA ALA A 54 1.36 1.86 -9.79
C ALA A 54 2.17 2.57 -10.90
N ALA A 55 3.12 3.42 -10.54
CA ALA A 55 4.00 4.07 -11.50
C ALA A 55 4.85 3.05 -12.29
N SER A 56 5.45 2.08 -11.59
CA SER A 56 6.23 1.01 -12.23
C SER A 56 5.38 0.19 -13.19
N THR A 57 4.15 -0.17 -12.81
CA THR A 57 3.19 -0.86 -13.69
C THR A 57 2.88 -0.03 -14.93
N GLY A 58 2.65 1.28 -14.79
CA GLY A 58 2.43 2.18 -15.91
C GLY A 58 3.57 2.11 -16.92
N TYR A 59 4.82 2.25 -16.46
CA TYR A 59 5.99 2.15 -17.33
C TYR A 59 6.14 0.77 -18.01
N MET A 60 5.75 -0.31 -17.32
CA MET A 60 5.77 -1.65 -17.89
C MET A 60 4.73 -1.82 -19.00
N TYR A 61 3.51 -1.29 -18.80
CA TYR A 61 2.46 -1.33 -19.84
C TYR A 61 2.75 -0.42 -21.03
N ASP A 62 3.49 0.66 -20.83
CA ASP A 62 3.90 1.58 -21.90
C ASP A 62 5.19 1.13 -22.62
N PHE A 63 5.79 -0.01 -22.24
CA PHE A 63 7.05 -0.51 -22.78
C PHE A 63 8.22 0.48 -22.66
N VAL A 64 8.29 1.21 -21.54
CA VAL A 64 9.36 2.18 -21.25
C VAL A 64 10.02 1.96 -19.89
N ALA A 65 9.69 0.88 -19.20
CA ALA A 65 10.26 0.56 -17.89
C ALA A 65 11.76 0.21 -18.00
N PRO A 66 12.66 0.95 -17.33
CA PRO A 66 14.08 0.64 -17.33
C PRO A 66 14.35 -0.78 -16.83
N GLY A 67 15.19 -1.52 -17.54
CA GLY A 67 15.54 -2.91 -17.19
C GLY A 67 14.53 -3.96 -17.64
N TYR A 68 13.43 -3.55 -18.29
CA TYR A 68 12.46 -4.45 -18.91
C TYR A 68 12.41 -4.26 -20.43
N TYR A 69 11.67 -5.14 -21.10
CA TYR A 69 11.50 -5.07 -22.55
C TYR A 69 10.86 -3.73 -22.97
N ASP A 70 11.51 -3.01 -23.88
CA ASP A 70 11.16 -1.64 -24.30
C ASP A 70 10.85 -1.51 -25.81
N GLY A 71 10.78 -2.64 -26.53
CA GLY A 71 10.45 -2.69 -27.95
C GLY A 71 11.52 -2.17 -28.92
N LYS A 72 12.69 -1.72 -28.44
CA LYS A 72 13.76 -1.20 -29.30
C LYS A 72 14.56 -2.32 -29.98
N ASP A 73 14.87 -3.37 -29.24
CA ASP A 73 15.49 -4.58 -29.78
C ASP A 73 14.44 -5.68 -29.93
N ARG A 74 14.31 -6.21 -31.15
CA ARG A 74 13.30 -7.22 -31.51
C ARG A 74 13.91 -8.57 -31.87
N SER A 75 15.23 -8.75 -31.77
CA SER A 75 15.84 -10.06 -32.04
C SER A 75 15.40 -11.14 -31.05
N GLU A 76 15.05 -10.75 -29.81
CA GLU A 76 14.57 -11.62 -28.73
C GLU A 76 13.21 -11.15 -28.18
N GLU A 77 12.34 -10.67 -29.07
CA GLU A 77 11.04 -10.06 -28.70
C GLU A 77 10.16 -10.98 -27.85
N GLU A 78 10.06 -12.26 -28.21
CA GLU A 78 9.24 -13.24 -27.48
C GLU A 78 9.74 -13.43 -26.03
N GLU A 79 11.05 -13.60 -25.83
CA GLU A 79 11.62 -13.77 -24.50
C GLU A 79 11.53 -12.49 -23.67
N GLY A 80 11.75 -11.32 -24.29
CA GLY A 80 11.60 -10.03 -23.64
C GLY A 80 10.18 -9.79 -23.14
N LEU A 81 9.18 -10.08 -23.98
CA LEU A 81 7.77 -10.00 -23.61
C LEU A 81 7.39 -11.03 -22.53
N ALA A 82 7.95 -12.24 -22.57
CA ALA A 82 7.72 -13.23 -21.52
C ALA A 82 8.21 -12.75 -20.15
N ARG A 83 9.43 -12.19 -20.09
CA ARG A 83 9.98 -11.59 -18.86
C ARG A 83 9.14 -10.42 -18.35
N LEU A 84 8.69 -9.55 -19.26
CA LEU A 84 7.82 -8.42 -18.91
C LEU A 84 6.48 -8.89 -18.35
N LYS A 85 5.86 -9.91 -18.97
CA LYS A 85 4.62 -10.53 -18.49
C LYS A 85 4.79 -11.10 -17.07
N ASP A 86 5.88 -11.81 -16.82
CA ASP A 86 6.16 -12.35 -15.48
C ASP A 86 6.35 -11.23 -14.45
N ALA A 87 7.11 -10.19 -14.78
CA ALA A 87 7.32 -9.03 -13.90
C ALA A 87 6.03 -8.25 -13.58
N ILE A 88 5.14 -8.10 -14.57
CA ILE A 88 3.82 -7.48 -14.36
C ILE A 88 3.01 -8.30 -13.37
N ASN A 89 3.00 -9.63 -13.49
CA ASN A 89 2.26 -10.51 -12.59
C ASN A 89 2.81 -10.41 -11.16
N GLU A 90 4.13 -10.51 -10.99
CA GLU A 90 4.79 -10.39 -9.69
C GLU A 90 4.55 -9.03 -9.03
N ASN A 91 4.42 -7.96 -9.82
CA ASN A 91 4.16 -6.63 -9.27
C ASN A 91 2.77 -6.49 -8.61
N TRP A 92 1.89 -7.47 -8.78
CA TRP A 92 0.58 -7.51 -8.12
C TRP A 92 0.54 -8.40 -6.88
N ASP A 93 1.51 -9.29 -6.67
CA ASP A 93 1.48 -10.31 -5.60
C ASP A 93 1.41 -9.71 -4.18
N TRP A 94 1.99 -8.54 -3.98
CA TRP A 94 1.99 -7.85 -2.68
C TRP A 94 0.60 -7.36 -2.26
N LEU A 95 -0.35 -7.13 -3.19
CA LEU A 95 -1.74 -6.75 -2.84
C LEU A 95 -2.48 -7.87 -2.11
N ALA A 96 -2.05 -9.12 -2.30
CA ALA A 96 -2.59 -10.26 -1.59
C ALA A 96 -2.02 -10.37 -0.15
N GLN A 97 -1.02 -9.58 0.22
CA GLN A 97 -0.39 -9.65 1.53
C GLN A 97 -0.97 -8.61 2.50
N GLU A 98 -1.32 -9.13 3.68
CA GLU A 98 -1.78 -8.44 4.89
C GLU A 98 -3.06 -7.57 4.80
N GLY A 99 -3.95 -7.81 5.76
CA GLY A 99 -5.29 -7.24 5.81
C GLY A 99 -5.43 -6.13 6.83
N SER A 100 -6.49 -5.33 6.73
CA SER A 100 -6.77 -4.22 7.66
C SER A 100 -6.84 -4.64 9.13
N LEU A 101 -7.05 -5.94 9.40
CA LEU A 101 -7.07 -6.48 10.76
C LEU A 101 -5.67 -6.51 11.40
N SER A 102 -4.62 -6.89 10.67
CA SER A 102 -3.25 -6.89 11.23
C SER A 102 -2.76 -5.47 11.49
N GLU A 103 -3.00 -4.57 10.54
CA GLU A 103 -2.74 -3.13 10.69
C GLU A 103 -3.50 -2.55 11.89
N TRP A 104 -4.76 -2.94 12.08
CA TRP A 104 -5.54 -2.53 13.25
C TRP A 104 -4.95 -3.08 14.55
N THR A 105 -4.59 -4.37 14.61
CA THR A 105 -4.00 -4.97 15.81
C THR A 105 -2.76 -4.22 16.24
N GLU A 106 -1.92 -3.80 15.29
CA GLU A 106 -0.75 -2.98 15.57
C GLU A 106 -1.11 -1.56 16.03
N ALA A 107 -2.08 -0.91 15.36
CA ALA A 107 -2.56 0.42 15.75
C ALA A 107 -3.11 0.42 17.20
N GLU A 108 -3.91 -0.59 17.52
CA GLU A 108 -4.53 -0.76 18.84
C GLU A 108 -3.47 -1.02 19.92
N ARG A 109 -2.47 -1.85 19.62
CA ARG A 109 -1.33 -2.09 20.52
C ARG A 109 -0.61 -0.78 20.85
N ARG A 110 -0.25 0.00 19.83
CA ARG A 110 0.43 1.31 20.01
C ARG A 110 -0.43 2.32 20.76
N LEU A 111 -1.75 2.33 20.55
CA LEU A 111 -2.67 3.20 21.28
C LEU A 111 -2.73 2.84 22.78
N LYS A 112 -2.79 1.54 23.10
CA LYS A 112 -2.77 1.06 24.49
C LYS A 112 -1.47 1.41 25.20
N GLU A 113 -0.35 1.31 24.49
CA GLU A 113 0.97 1.72 25.01
C GLU A 113 1.04 3.23 25.25
N LEU A 114 0.54 4.04 24.32
CA LEU A 114 0.45 5.49 24.48
C LEU A 114 -0.38 5.87 25.72
N ALA A 115 -1.52 5.22 25.93
CA ALA A 115 -2.39 5.49 27.08
C ALA A 115 -1.82 4.99 28.42
N SER A 116 -0.85 4.08 28.38
CA SER A 116 -0.17 3.55 29.57
C SER A 116 1.05 4.36 29.97
N GLN A 117 1.44 5.37 29.18
CA GLN A 117 2.53 6.27 29.53
C GLN A 117 2.06 7.31 30.56
N PRO A 118 2.84 7.56 31.62
CA PRO A 118 2.48 8.48 32.70
C PRO A 118 2.47 9.96 32.28
#